data_AF-A0A9W8S538-F1
#
_entry.id   AF-A0A9W8S538-F1
#
_cell.length_a   1.000
_cell.length_b   1.000
_cell.length_c   1.000
_cell.angle_alpha   90.00
_cell.angle_beta   90.00
_cell.angle_gamma   90.00
#
_symmetry.space_group_name_H-M   'P 1'
#
loop_
_entity.id
_entity.type
_entity.pdbx_description
1 polymer ?
#
loop_
_entity_poly.entity_id
_entity_poly.type
_entity_poly.pdbx_seq_one_letter_code
_entity_poly.pdbx_strand_id
1 'polypeptide(L)'
;MRVSTISAIFGGLVASAAAQSDLDGSVWKALLNEPQSKRGYSDVARNRPVKRQSGWNPPADLKAPLQEVWEHYEKTYDGGLDANVNTGFHQIMANKGYLNICVRWDSSAKVTEAQRAKIATAYNAQYQKWFKWIYGYNGFPYDNVKVNIVAYAVKDKSLLEGSTDGYEVYTELDAEGVPMCPVACARDAHLDGDYSGCEAGADRHYDHSLWLKDGLEGGFGHNWGQEVGREYFMQNLDSENIHILLHEMGHTFALDDFYDWTPTGITKFIMLAGAAMEITDFDGWMYRNWWYYLSQKNNWGSGKSSSDAAPVSSEAKPAANTAATKAPTETSAPEPATTKVPTEAPATEAPAAETPVAETPVEEAPVEETPAAEAPVEEAPVEEAPSTGNSGSEATAWGQCGGKNWTGATKCASGTKCTQHNDYYHQCVPN
;
A
#
# COMPACT_ATOMS: atom_id res chain seq x y z
N MET A 1 -31.06 52.51 -4.30
CA MET A 1 -29.60 52.42 -4.48
C MET A 1 -29.21 50.95 -4.46
N ARG A 2 -29.08 50.38 -5.64
CA ARG A 2 -28.47 49.08 -5.97
C ARG A 2 -27.60 49.35 -7.21
N VAL A 3 -26.66 48.44 -7.52
CA VAL A 3 -25.67 48.50 -8.64
C VAL A 3 -24.39 49.24 -8.23
N SER A 4 -23.13 48.79 -8.43
CA SER A 4 -22.43 47.88 -9.37
C SER A 4 -21.08 47.46 -8.70
N THR A 5 -20.29 46.43 -9.04
CA THR A 5 -19.66 45.98 -10.31
C THR A 5 -19.08 44.55 -10.10
N ILE A 6 -19.39 43.54 -10.93
CA ILE A 6 -18.64 43.03 -12.10
C ILE A 6 -17.18 42.61 -11.82
N SER A 7 -16.91 41.29 -11.78
CA SER A 7 -16.10 40.59 -12.81
C SER A 7 -16.00 39.09 -12.50
N ALA A 8 -16.40 38.30 -13.49
CA ALA A 8 -16.15 36.86 -13.55
C ALA A 8 -14.69 36.59 -13.91
N ILE A 9 -14.05 35.62 -13.25
CA ILE A 9 -12.92 34.88 -13.81
C ILE A 9 -13.15 33.39 -13.51
N PHE A 10 -13.19 32.64 -14.61
CA PHE A 10 -13.25 31.20 -14.77
C PHE A 10 -12.67 30.37 -13.61
N GLY A 11 -13.54 29.57 -12.97
CA GLY A 11 -13.13 28.39 -12.21
C GLY A 11 -12.93 27.23 -13.16
N GLY A 12 -11.67 26.89 -13.43
CA GLY A 12 -11.28 25.66 -14.10
C GLY A 12 -10.28 24.89 -13.25
N LEU A 13 -10.36 23.55 -13.36
CA LEU A 13 -9.35 22.54 -13.01
C LEU A 13 -9.17 22.28 -11.50
N VAL A 14 -9.13 21.04 -10.98
CA VAL A 14 -9.07 19.67 -11.55
C VAL A 14 -9.71 18.73 -10.51
N ALA A 15 -10.51 17.76 -10.95
CA ALA A 15 -10.88 16.61 -10.14
C ALA A 15 -9.66 15.69 -9.97
N SER A 16 -9.25 15.40 -8.72
CA SER A 16 -8.21 14.40 -8.44
C SER A 16 -8.69 13.02 -8.93
N ALA A 17 -7.89 12.40 -9.77
CA ALA A 17 -8.15 11.16 -10.51
C ALA A 17 -7.65 9.90 -9.77
N ALA A 18 -7.65 9.91 -8.44
CA ALA A 18 -6.94 8.93 -7.61
C ALA A 18 -7.68 7.59 -7.35
N ALA A 19 -8.64 7.17 -8.19
CA ALA A 19 -9.40 5.93 -7.94
C ALA A 19 -9.70 5.08 -9.19
N GLN A 20 -9.17 5.44 -10.37
CA GLN A 20 -9.52 4.77 -11.63
C GLN A 20 -8.47 3.79 -12.15
N SER A 21 -7.21 3.84 -11.66
CA SER A 21 -6.08 3.11 -12.25
C SER A 21 -5.90 1.68 -11.70
N ASP A 22 -6.10 1.44 -10.40
CA ASP A 22 -5.99 0.08 -9.82
C ASP A 22 -7.15 -0.82 -10.21
N LEU A 23 -8.23 -0.21 -10.70
CA LEU A 23 -9.34 -0.87 -11.36
C LEU A 23 -9.11 -1.06 -12.86
N ASP A 24 -8.20 -0.29 -13.47
CA ASP A 24 -7.92 -0.37 -14.89
C ASP A 24 -6.94 -1.52 -15.16
N GLY A 25 -7.54 -2.67 -15.46
CA GLY A 25 -6.82 -3.86 -15.89
C GLY A 25 -5.85 -3.64 -17.06
N SER A 26 -5.94 -2.55 -17.82
CA SER A 26 -5.01 -2.25 -18.92
C SER A 26 -3.60 -1.91 -18.42
N VAL A 27 -3.48 -1.22 -17.27
CA VAL A 27 -2.19 -0.95 -16.61
C VAL A 27 -1.49 -2.26 -16.28
N TRP A 28 -2.25 -3.24 -15.79
CA TRP A 28 -1.74 -4.54 -15.38
C TRP A 28 -1.54 -5.52 -16.55
N LYS A 29 -2.47 -5.55 -17.52
CA LYS A 29 -2.41 -6.42 -18.71
C LYS A 29 -1.24 -6.10 -19.62
N ALA A 30 -0.90 -4.83 -19.80
CA ALA A 30 0.26 -4.42 -20.61
C ALA A 30 1.58 -5.02 -20.08
N LEU A 31 1.66 -5.29 -18.77
CA LEU A 31 2.85 -5.79 -18.08
C LEU A 31 2.89 -7.32 -17.95
N LEU A 32 1.73 -7.98 -18.09
CA LEU A 32 1.60 -9.44 -18.09
C LEU A 32 1.99 -10.09 -19.43
N ASN A 33 2.04 -9.30 -20.51
CA ASN A 33 2.48 -9.77 -21.83
C ASN A 33 4.02 -9.84 -21.98
N GLU A 34 4.79 -9.48 -20.96
CA GLU A 34 6.23 -9.75 -20.92
C GLU A 34 6.53 -11.16 -20.40
N PRO A 35 7.28 -12.01 -21.13
CA PRO A 35 7.57 -13.37 -20.70
C PRO A 35 8.33 -13.37 -19.37
N GLN A 36 7.84 -14.18 -18.42
CA GLN A 36 8.44 -14.42 -17.09
C GLN A 36 9.96 -14.70 -17.16
N SER A 37 10.45 -15.24 -18.28
CA SER A 37 11.86 -15.56 -18.53
C SER A 37 12.78 -14.36 -18.80
N LYS A 38 12.27 -13.13 -18.92
CA LYS A 38 13.08 -11.91 -19.05
C LYS A 38 13.28 -11.13 -17.74
N ARG A 39 12.65 -11.58 -16.65
CA ARG A 39 12.78 -10.97 -15.32
C ARG A 39 14.01 -11.56 -14.63
N GLY A 40 15.17 -11.25 -15.21
CA GLY A 40 16.47 -11.59 -14.65
C GLY A 40 16.73 -10.77 -13.39
N TYR A 41 17.26 -11.45 -12.40
CA TYR A 41 17.74 -10.94 -11.12
C TYR A 41 18.51 -9.62 -11.28
N SER A 42 17.89 -8.47 -10.95
CA SER A 42 18.67 -7.39 -10.37
C SER A 42 19.02 -7.85 -8.97
N ASP A 43 20.31 -7.90 -8.66
CA ASP A 43 20.80 -8.16 -7.31
C ASP A 43 20.06 -7.28 -6.32
N VAL A 44 19.03 -7.80 -5.64
CA VAL A 44 18.54 -7.23 -4.38
C VAL A 44 19.59 -7.60 -3.34
N ALA A 45 20.78 -7.02 -3.52
CA ALA A 45 21.96 -7.25 -2.73
C ALA A 45 21.66 -6.84 -1.29
N ARG A 46 21.35 -7.82 -0.45
CA ARG A 46 21.46 -7.74 1.02
C ARG A 46 20.74 -6.55 1.66
N ASN A 47 19.44 -6.38 1.41
CA ASN A 47 18.64 -5.39 2.16
C ASN A 47 18.23 -5.81 3.58
N ARG A 48 18.65 -7.00 4.04
CA ARG A 48 18.73 -7.28 5.48
C ARG A 48 20.00 -6.62 6.01
N PRO A 49 19.91 -5.66 6.94
CA PRO A 49 21.09 -5.16 7.63
C PRO A 49 21.86 -6.35 8.23
N VAL A 50 23.11 -6.57 7.78
CA VAL A 50 24.00 -7.59 8.36
C VAL A 50 24.26 -7.30 9.85
N LYS A 51 24.07 -6.04 10.25
CA LYS A 51 24.11 -5.54 11.62
C LYS A 51 22.91 -4.65 11.86
N ARG A 52 22.43 -4.59 13.11
CA ARG A 52 21.34 -3.67 13.49
C ARG A 52 21.66 -2.24 13.07
N GLN A 53 20.69 -1.58 12.46
CA GLN A 53 20.77 -0.17 12.05
C GLN A 53 19.83 0.66 12.94
N SER A 54 20.25 1.87 13.28
CA SER A 54 19.48 2.82 14.08
C SER A 54 19.48 4.19 13.40
N GLY A 55 18.41 4.96 13.58
CA GLY A 55 18.31 6.29 13.00
C GLY A 55 17.82 6.29 11.55
N TRP A 56 17.46 7.48 11.08
CA TRP A 56 17.09 7.74 9.70
C TRP A 56 18.33 8.15 8.89
N ASN A 57 18.77 7.27 7.97
CA ASN A 57 19.96 7.51 7.14
C ASN A 57 19.85 6.82 5.77
N PRO A 58 18.93 7.26 4.89
CA PRO A 58 18.81 6.75 3.52
C PRO A 58 20.05 7.14 2.67
N PRO A 59 20.28 6.44 1.53
CA PRO A 59 21.21 6.88 0.50
C PRO A 59 20.97 8.35 0.10
N ALA A 60 22.06 9.06 -0.21
CA ALA A 60 22.02 10.51 -0.43
C ALA A 60 21.09 10.91 -1.59
N ASP A 61 21.05 10.08 -2.63
CA ASP A 61 20.20 10.21 -3.81
C ASP A 61 18.72 9.94 -3.52
N LEU A 62 18.40 9.13 -2.50
CA LEU A 62 17.02 8.84 -2.10
C LEU A 62 16.48 9.85 -1.08
N LYS A 63 17.34 10.61 -0.39
CA LYS A 63 16.92 11.49 0.71
C LYS A 63 15.89 12.54 0.29
N ALA A 64 16.15 13.26 -0.80
CA ALA A 64 15.26 14.30 -1.30
C ALA A 64 13.90 13.72 -1.78
N PRO A 65 13.85 12.72 -2.66
CA PRO A 65 12.56 12.16 -3.09
C PRO A 65 11.78 11.53 -1.94
N LEU A 66 12.41 10.87 -0.96
CA LEU A 66 11.72 10.34 0.23
C LEU A 66 11.10 11.44 1.09
N GLN A 67 11.74 12.62 1.16
CA GLN A 67 11.18 13.77 1.86
C GLN A 67 9.96 14.33 1.11
N GLU A 68 10.02 14.41 -0.22
CA GLU A 68 8.87 14.83 -1.04
C GLU A 68 7.67 13.93 -0.82
N VAL A 69 7.87 12.60 -0.74
CA VAL A 69 6.78 11.66 -0.42
C VAL A 69 6.19 11.94 0.95
N TRP A 70 7.04 12.12 1.96
CA TRP A 70 6.57 12.39 3.32
C TRP A 70 5.72 13.68 3.38
N GLU A 71 6.22 14.76 2.78
CA GLU A 71 5.53 16.05 2.73
C GLU A 71 4.23 15.97 1.93
N HIS A 72 4.21 15.18 0.84
CA HIS A 72 3.00 14.90 0.10
C HIS A 72 1.97 14.19 0.97
N TYR A 73 2.37 13.11 1.66
CA TYR A 73 1.48 12.35 2.55
C TYR A 73 0.86 13.24 3.64
N GLU A 74 1.70 14.01 4.36
CA GLU A 74 1.23 14.92 5.42
C GLU A 74 0.27 16.00 4.92
N LYS A 75 0.41 16.41 3.65
CA LYS A 75 -0.47 17.39 3.03
C LYS A 75 -1.78 16.78 2.53
N THR A 76 -1.74 15.54 2.07
CA THR A 76 -2.88 14.84 1.46
C THR A 76 -3.87 14.34 2.50
N TYR A 77 -3.39 13.84 3.64
CA TYR A 77 -4.23 13.24 4.68
C TYR A 77 -4.34 14.13 5.91
N ASP A 78 -5.56 14.53 6.25
CA ASP A 78 -5.84 15.29 7.47
C ASP A 78 -5.41 14.49 8.71
N GLY A 79 -4.49 15.07 9.49
CA GLY A 79 -3.89 14.40 10.65
C GLY A 79 -2.70 13.49 10.32
N GLY A 80 -2.34 13.37 9.05
CA GLY A 80 -1.18 12.63 8.56
C GLY A 80 -1.15 11.18 9.04
N LEU A 81 0.06 10.65 9.22
CA LEU A 81 0.24 9.25 9.63
C LEU A 81 -0.24 8.99 11.07
N ASP A 82 -0.32 10.04 11.90
CA ASP A 82 -0.82 9.97 13.28
C ASP A 82 -2.31 9.59 13.34
N ALA A 83 -3.10 9.97 12.32
CA ALA A 83 -4.52 9.62 12.26
C ALA A 83 -4.75 8.13 11.93
N ASN A 84 -3.77 7.45 11.33
CA ASN A 84 -3.88 6.05 10.95
C ASN A 84 -3.33 5.12 12.05
N VAL A 85 -4.19 4.78 13.01
CA VAL A 85 -3.84 3.93 14.16
C VAL A 85 -3.94 2.42 13.90
N ASN A 86 -4.21 2.02 12.66
CA ASN A 86 -4.36 0.61 12.28
C ASN A 86 -3.48 0.17 11.10
N THR A 87 -2.42 0.91 10.76
CA THR A 87 -1.45 0.43 9.74
C THR A 87 -0.90 -0.94 10.09
N GLY A 88 -0.37 -1.69 9.12
CA GLY A 88 0.22 -3.00 9.32
C GLY A 88 1.32 -3.01 10.40
N PHE A 89 1.99 -1.88 10.65
CA PHE A 89 2.90 -1.76 11.80
C PHE A 89 2.17 -1.83 13.13
N HIS A 90 1.06 -1.11 13.29
CA HIS A 90 0.21 -1.18 14.49
C HIS A 90 -0.33 -2.60 14.69
N GLN A 91 -0.75 -3.25 13.61
CA GLN A 91 -1.25 -4.63 13.63
C GLN A 91 -0.18 -5.59 14.15
N ILE A 92 1.03 -5.56 13.56
CA ILE A 92 2.17 -6.37 14.00
C ILE A 92 2.52 -6.12 15.47
N MET A 93 2.52 -4.85 15.89
CA MET A 93 2.90 -4.49 17.26
C MET A 93 1.86 -4.94 18.28
N ALA A 94 0.57 -4.79 17.96
CA ALA A 94 -0.53 -5.22 18.83
C ALA A 94 -0.63 -6.74 18.90
N ASN A 95 -0.46 -7.43 17.77
CA ASN A 95 -0.47 -8.89 17.68
C ASN A 95 0.93 -9.51 17.87
N LYS A 96 1.85 -8.79 18.55
CA LYS A 96 3.12 -9.32 19.07
C LYS A 96 3.99 -10.07 18.04
N GLY A 97 4.08 -9.56 16.81
CA GLY A 97 4.90 -10.15 15.75
C GLY A 97 4.12 -11.11 14.84
N TYR A 98 2.80 -11.16 14.98
CA TYR A 98 1.91 -11.93 14.12
C TYR A 98 1.05 -11.00 13.27
N LEU A 99 0.62 -11.51 12.12
CA LEU A 99 -0.47 -10.99 11.33
C LEU A 99 -1.41 -12.15 11.05
N ASN A 100 -2.61 -12.08 11.59
CA ASN A 100 -3.66 -13.05 11.37
C ASN A 100 -4.58 -12.56 10.25
N ILE A 101 -4.85 -13.43 9.29
CA ILE A 101 -5.48 -13.08 8.03
C ILE A 101 -6.77 -13.86 7.87
N CYS A 102 -7.85 -13.14 7.58
CA CYS A 102 -9.06 -13.74 7.04
C CYS A 102 -9.01 -13.72 5.51
N VAL A 103 -9.13 -14.87 4.86
CA VAL A 103 -9.35 -14.91 3.41
C VAL A 103 -10.84 -14.77 3.11
N ARG A 104 -11.21 -13.75 2.34
CA ARG A 104 -12.56 -13.59 1.77
C ARG A 104 -12.57 -14.14 0.35
N TRP A 105 -13.11 -15.34 0.18
CA TRP A 105 -13.18 -16.02 -1.12
C TRP A 105 -14.45 -15.59 -1.86
N ASP A 106 -14.41 -14.44 -2.52
CA ASP A 106 -15.51 -13.93 -3.33
C ASP A 106 -15.51 -14.57 -4.72
N SER A 107 -15.76 -15.88 -4.73
CA SER A 107 -15.78 -16.68 -5.93
C SER A 107 -16.73 -17.86 -5.81
N SER A 108 -17.24 -18.29 -6.96
CA SER A 108 -17.97 -19.56 -7.11
C SER A 108 -17.06 -20.75 -7.40
N ALA A 109 -15.77 -20.50 -7.68
CA ALA A 109 -14.81 -21.56 -7.95
C ALA A 109 -14.49 -22.34 -6.68
N LYS A 110 -14.31 -23.64 -6.82
CA LYS A 110 -13.81 -24.50 -5.75
C LYS A 110 -12.32 -24.26 -5.53
N VAL A 111 -11.88 -24.46 -4.28
CA VAL A 111 -10.48 -24.40 -3.89
C VAL A 111 -10.14 -25.63 -3.06
N THR A 112 -9.07 -26.31 -3.42
CA THR A 112 -8.59 -27.51 -2.72
C THR A 112 -7.73 -27.15 -1.52
N GLU A 113 -7.58 -28.08 -0.58
CA GLU A 113 -6.69 -27.96 0.57
C GLU A 113 -5.24 -27.63 0.15
N ALA A 114 -4.73 -28.29 -0.88
CA ALA A 114 -3.39 -28.02 -1.42
C ALA A 114 -3.28 -26.59 -1.99
N GLN A 115 -4.31 -26.11 -2.68
CA GLN A 115 -4.36 -24.72 -3.15
C GLN A 115 -4.40 -23.73 -1.98
N ARG A 116 -5.19 -23.98 -0.94
CA ARG A 116 -5.24 -23.10 0.25
C ARG A 116 -3.90 -23.06 0.99
N ALA A 117 -3.23 -24.21 1.14
CA ALA A 117 -1.87 -24.25 1.69
C ALA A 117 -0.88 -23.42 0.85
N LYS A 118 -1.03 -23.45 -0.48
CA LYS A 118 -0.23 -22.66 -1.41
C LYS A 118 -0.54 -21.17 -1.33
N ILE A 119 -1.82 -20.78 -1.21
CA ILE A 119 -2.25 -19.40 -0.94
C ILE A 119 -1.57 -18.89 0.33
N ALA A 120 -1.63 -19.63 1.44
CA ALA A 120 -0.99 -19.26 2.69
C ALA A 120 0.52 -19.05 2.54
N THR A 121 1.18 -19.99 1.86
CA THR A 121 2.63 -19.95 1.64
C THR A 121 3.04 -18.75 0.78
N ALA A 122 2.36 -18.56 -0.36
CA ALA A 122 2.63 -17.47 -1.28
C ALA A 122 2.38 -16.10 -0.64
N TYR A 123 1.25 -15.95 0.05
CA TYR A 123 0.89 -14.70 0.72
C TYR A 123 1.88 -14.32 1.82
N ASN A 124 2.26 -15.27 2.68
CA ASN A 124 3.33 -15.04 3.66
C ASN A 124 4.66 -14.67 2.96
N ALA A 125 5.04 -15.37 1.90
CA ALA A 125 6.28 -15.08 1.17
C ALA A 125 6.32 -13.67 0.58
N GLN A 126 5.19 -13.15 0.07
CA GLN A 126 5.11 -11.77 -0.41
C GLN A 126 5.29 -10.75 0.74
N TYR A 127 4.64 -10.96 1.89
CA TYR A 127 4.83 -10.11 3.06
C TYR A 127 6.28 -10.10 3.58
N GLN A 128 6.97 -11.26 3.55
CA GLN A 128 8.39 -11.32 3.94
C GLN A 128 9.28 -10.41 3.08
N LYS A 129 8.87 -10.09 1.84
CA LYS A 129 9.62 -9.15 0.99
C LYS A 129 9.49 -7.70 1.47
N TRP A 130 8.38 -7.32 2.09
CA TRP A 130 8.26 -6.05 2.82
C TRP A 130 9.04 -6.13 4.13
N PHE A 131 8.83 -7.16 4.95
CA PHE A 131 9.42 -7.22 6.29
C PHE A 131 10.94 -7.29 6.35
N LYS A 132 11.58 -7.88 5.33
CA LYS A 132 13.06 -7.91 5.25
C LYS A 132 13.69 -6.52 5.37
N TRP A 133 12.96 -5.47 4.99
CA TRP A 133 13.41 -4.09 5.05
C TRP A 133 13.49 -3.55 6.48
N ILE A 134 12.64 -4.00 7.39
CA ILE A 134 12.58 -3.48 8.76
C ILE A 134 13.24 -4.40 9.79
N TYR A 135 13.51 -5.66 9.45
CA TYR A 135 14.22 -6.57 10.36
C TYR A 135 15.60 -6.03 10.75
N GLY A 136 15.78 -5.83 12.05
CA GLY A 136 17.02 -5.25 12.60
C GLY A 136 17.19 -3.75 12.34
N TYR A 137 16.18 -3.06 11.80
CA TYR A 137 16.20 -1.63 11.55
C TYR A 137 15.43 -0.86 12.63
N ASN A 138 16.02 0.24 13.10
CA ASN A 138 15.46 1.20 14.06
C ASN A 138 14.65 0.57 15.20
N GLY A 139 15.26 -0.40 15.89
CA GLY A 139 14.65 -1.02 17.07
C GLY A 139 13.44 -1.92 16.80
N PHE A 140 13.13 -2.27 15.54
CA PHE A 140 12.06 -3.22 15.24
C PHE A 140 12.27 -4.54 16.01
N PRO A 141 11.28 -4.99 16.80
CA PRO A 141 11.51 -6.01 17.82
C PRO A 141 11.48 -7.44 17.30
N TYR A 142 10.97 -7.66 16.08
CA TYR A 142 10.83 -9.00 15.51
C TYR A 142 11.87 -9.24 14.41
N ASP A 143 12.38 -10.47 14.33
CA ASP A 143 13.26 -10.95 13.27
C ASP A 143 12.55 -11.86 12.25
N ASN A 144 11.29 -12.20 12.56
CA ASN A 144 10.41 -13.02 11.74
C ASN A 144 8.94 -12.78 12.15
N VAL A 145 8.28 -11.86 11.44
CA VAL A 145 6.83 -11.64 11.58
C VAL A 145 6.11 -12.82 10.93
N LYS A 146 5.15 -13.41 11.64
CA LYS A 146 4.40 -14.57 11.18
C LYS A 146 3.09 -14.13 10.54
N VAL A 147 2.90 -14.44 9.27
CA VAL A 147 1.62 -14.22 8.59
C VAL A 147 0.85 -15.54 8.56
N ASN A 148 -0.31 -15.56 9.22
CA ASN A 148 -1.12 -16.75 9.40
C ASN A 148 -2.49 -16.54 8.75
N ILE A 149 -2.93 -17.49 7.92
CA ILE A 149 -4.34 -17.55 7.55
C ILE A 149 -5.09 -18.26 8.66
N VAL A 150 -5.96 -17.53 9.36
CA VAL A 150 -6.72 -18.02 10.52
C VAL A 150 -8.18 -18.31 10.17
N ALA A 151 -8.67 -17.82 9.03
CA ALA A 151 -10.04 -18.01 8.59
C ALA A 151 -10.21 -17.97 7.07
N TYR A 152 -11.25 -18.63 6.58
CA TYR A 152 -11.82 -18.49 5.25
C TYR A 152 -13.30 -18.11 5.36
N ALA A 153 -13.70 -17.01 4.72
CA ALA A 153 -15.09 -16.68 4.46
C ALA A 153 -15.44 -17.09 3.02
N VAL A 154 -16.51 -17.89 2.85
CA VAL A 154 -16.97 -18.42 1.57
C VAL A 154 -18.48 -18.31 1.42
N LYS A 155 -19.02 -18.25 0.19
CA LYS A 155 -20.49 -18.26 -0.02
C LYS A 155 -21.12 -19.60 0.37
N ASP A 156 -20.39 -20.69 0.18
CA ASP A 156 -20.79 -22.04 0.54
C ASP A 156 -19.55 -22.83 1.00
N LYS A 157 -19.66 -23.54 2.13
CA LYS A 157 -18.58 -24.39 2.67
C LYS A 157 -18.16 -25.47 1.68
N SER A 158 -19.06 -25.89 0.78
CA SER A 158 -18.78 -26.90 -0.26
C SER A 158 -17.72 -26.45 -1.28
N LEU A 159 -17.40 -25.15 -1.33
CA LEU A 159 -16.32 -24.59 -2.15
C LEU A 159 -14.94 -24.96 -1.61
N LEU A 160 -14.82 -25.27 -0.32
CA LEU A 160 -13.57 -25.67 0.31
C LEU A 160 -13.42 -27.20 0.25
N GLU A 161 -12.68 -27.70 -0.74
CA GLU A 161 -12.42 -29.14 -0.87
C GLU A 161 -11.28 -29.59 0.06
N GLY A 162 -11.39 -30.78 0.65
CA GLY A 162 -10.41 -31.33 1.59
C GLY A 162 -10.60 -30.87 3.03
N SER A 163 -9.57 -31.02 3.87
CA SER A 163 -9.64 -30.62 5.27
C SER A 163 -9.69 -29.10 5.42
N THR A 164 -10.45 -28.64 6.41
CA THR A 164 -10.46 -27.25 6.88
C THR A 164 -9.88 -27.11 8.29
N ASP A 165 -9.14 -28.12 8.76
CA ASP A 165 -8.50 -28.08 10.07
C ASP A 165 -7.43 -26.97 10.11
N GLY A 166 -7.43 -26.18 11.19
CA GLY A 166 -6.44 -25.13 11.43
C GLY A 166 -6.90 -23.69 11.13
N TYR A 167 -8.00 -23.51 10.41
CA TYR A 167 -8.65 -22.19 10.20
C TYR A 167 -10.17 -22.27 10.39
N GLU A 168 -10.76 -21.15 10.77
CA GLU A 168 -12.22 -21.03 10.86
C GLU A 168 -12.84 -20.94 9.46
N VAL A 169 -14.08 -21.42 9.33
CA VAL A 169 -14.83 -21.31 8.06
C VAL A 169 -16.15 -20.60 8.31
N TYR A 170 -16.26 -19.39 7.76
CA TYR A 170 -17.42 -18.54 7.83
C TYR A 170 -18.20 -18.55 6.52
N THR A 171 -19.52 -18.41 6.62
CA THR A 171 -20.43 -18.29 5.48
C THR A 171 -21.32 -17.05 5.56
N GLU A 172 -20.94 -16.12 6.43
CA GLU A 172 -21.59 -14.83 6.53
C GLU A 172 -21.28 -14.02 5.26
N LEU A 173 -22.26 -13.24 4.82
CA LEU A 173 -22.14 -12.34 3.68
C LEU A 173 -22.37 -10.92 4.18
N ASP A 174 -21.69 -9.94 3.59
CA ASP A 174 -22.04 -8.53 3.77
C ASP A 174 -23.30 -8.14 2.98
N ALA A 175 -23.65 -6.86 3.01
CA ALA A 175 -24.86 -6.34 2.38
C ALA A 175 -24.85 -6.51 0.85
N GLU A 176 -23.66 -6.64 0.26
CA GLU A 176 -23.41 -6.83 -1.17
C GLU A 176 -23.35 -8.30 -1.57
N GLY A 177 -23.50 -9.22 -0.61
CA GLY A 177 -23.44 -10.66 -0.84
C GLY A 177 -22.03 -11.21 -0.97
N VAL A 178 -21.01 -10.47 -0.52
CA VAL A 178 -19.61 -10.88 -0.53
C VAL A 178 -19.28 -11.60 0.78
N PRO A 179 -18.63 -12.78 0.76
CA PRO A 179 -18.31 -13.51 1.98
C PRO A 179 -17.47 -12.69 2.93
N MET A 180 -17.86 -12.58 4.20
CA MET A 180 -17.15 -11.80 5.21
C MET A 180 -16.74 -12.66 6.41
N CYS A 181 -15.62 -12.30 7.05
CA CYS A 181 -15.32 -12.79 8.39
C CYS A 181 -16.03 -11.94 9.44
N PRO A 182 -16.35 -12.50 10.62
CA PRO A 182 -17.10 -11.78 11.64
C PRO A 182 -16.41 -10.49 12.06
N VAL A 183 -17.15 -9.39 12.07
CA VAL A 183 -16.67 -8.08 12.56
C VAL A 183 -16.18 -8.17 14.01
N ALA A 184 -16.80 -9.03 14.83
CA ALA A 184 -16.40 -9.25 16.22
C ALA A 184 -14.99 -9.84 16.40
N CYS A 185 -14.40 -10.35 15.32
CA CYS A 185 -13.02 -10.86 15.29
C CYS A 185 -12.06 -9.91 14.53
N ALA A 186 -12.56 -8.79 14.00
CA ALA A 186 -11.80 -7.90 13.15
C ALA A 186 -11.05 -6.85 13.97
N ARG A 187 -9.76 -6.69 13.72
CA ARG A 187 -8.94 -5.73 14.46
C ARG A 187 -9.38 -4.29 14.31
N ASP A 188 -9.82 -3.89 13.12
CA ASP A 188 -10.29 -2.52 12.84
C ASP A 188 -11.51 -2.12 13.69
N ALA A 189 -12.36 -3.08 14.05
CA ALA A 189 -13.46 -2.88 14.99
C ALA A 189 -13.03 -2.94 16.48
N HIS A 190 -11.84 -3.45 16.77
CA HIS A 190 -11.36 -3.78 18.11
C HIS A 190 -9.93 -3.26 18.36
N LEU A 191 -9.71 -1.97 18.09
CA LEU A 191 -8.41 -1.30 18.30
C LEU A 191 -8.00 -1.23 19.78
N ASP A 192 -8.95 -1.38 20.69
CA ASP A 192 -8.75 -1.52 22.13
C ASP A 192 -8.18 -2.90 22.53
N GLY A 193 -8.18 -3.86 21.60
CA GLY A 193 -7.75 -5.24 21.81
C GLY A 193 -8.79 -6.11 22.52
N ASP A 194 -10.03 -5.65 22.66
CA ASP A 194 -11.12 -6.44 23.25
C ASP A 194 -11.80 -7.30 22.19
N TYR A 195 -11.32 -8.53 22.04
CA TYR A 195 -11.93 -9.54 21.17
C TYR A 195 -12.85 -10.50 21.94
N SER A 196 -13.42 -10.09 23.08
CA SER A 196 -14.33 -10.95 23.86
C SER A 196 -15.59 -11.35 23.09
N GLY A 197 -15.97 -10.57 22.06
CA GLY A 197 -17.04 -10.90 21.12
C GLY A 197 -16.65 -11.88 20.01
N CYS A 198 -15.36 -12.17 19.82
CA CYS A 198 -14.92 -13.10 18.80
C CYS A 198 -15.21 -14.55 19.24
N GLU A 199 -16.19 -15.20 18.62
CA GLU A 199 -16.60 -16.57 18.98
C GLU A 199 -15.49 -17.60 18.81
N ALA A 200 -14.58 -17.39 17.84
CA ALA A 200 -13.41 -18.23 17.65
C ALA A 200 -12.32 -18.03 18.74
N GLY A 201 -12.49 -17.03 19.60
CA GLY A 201 -11.56 -16.65 20.65
C GLY A 201 -10.58 -15.56 20.21
N ALA A 202 -10.06 -14.80 21.18
CA ALA A 202 -9.17 -13.68 20.93
C ALA A 202 -7.89 -14.06 20.15
N ASP A 203 -7.35 -15.27 20.34
CA ASP A 203 -6.18 -15.75 19.60
C ASP A 203 -6.48 -16.02 18.10
N ARG A 204 -7.76 -16.03 17.72
CA ARG A 204 -8.28 -16.27 16.38
C ARG A 204 -8.84 -15.01 15.72
N HIS A 205 -8.66 -13.84 16.33
CA HIS A 205 -8.91 -12.57 15.67
C HIS A 205 -8.07 -12.45 14.38
N TYR A 206 -8.50 -11.60 13.47
CA TYR A 206 -7.74 -11.26 12.27
C TYR A 206 -7.40 -9.77 12.25
N ASP A 207 -6.18 -9.47 11.82
CA ASP A 207 -5.63 -8.12 11.70
C ASP A 207 -6.13 -7.40 10.46
N HIS A 208 -6.22 -8.14 9.36
CA HIS A 208 -6.77 -7.68 8.09
C HIS A 208 -7.16 -8.86 7.19
N SER A 209 -7.64 -8.57 5.99
CA SER A 209 -8.23 -9.57 5.09
C SER A 209 -7.59 -9.63 3.72
N LEU A 210 -7.55 -10.84 3.12
CA LEU A 210 -7.20 -11.06 1.73
C LEU A 210 -8.46 -11.43 0.96
N TRP A 211 -8.91 -10.57 0.06
CA TRP A 211 -10.10 -10.81 -0.75
C TRP A 211 -9.67 -11.31 -2.11
N LEU A 212 -10.16 -12.49 -2.48
CA LEU A 212 -9.90 -13.11 -3.77
C LEU A 212 -11.19 -13.09 -4.57
N LYS A 213 -11.28 -12.12 -5.48
CA LYS A 213 -12.51 -11.78 -6.20
C LYS A 213 -12.48 -12.22 -7.65
N ASP A 214 -13.56 -12.85 -8.10
CA ASP A 214 -13.73 -13.21 -9.52
C ASP A 214 -13.72 -11.98 -10.41
N GLY A 215 -12.90 -12.00 -11.46
CA GLY A 215 -12.95 -11.02 -12.55
C GLY A 215 -12.40 -9.62 -12.24
N LEU A 216 -11.80 -9.42 -11.07
CA LEU A 216 -11.08 -8.18 -10.77
C LEU A 216 -9.74 -8.18 -11.52
N GLU A 217 -9.49 -7.15 -12.34
CA GLU A 217 -8.30 -7.10 -13.21
C GLU A 217 -7.08 -6.40 -12.56
N GLY A 218 -7.28 -5.71 -11.44
CA GLY A 218 -6.22 -5.10 -10.65
C GLY A 218 -6.36 -5.42 -9.16
N GLY A 219 -6.26 -4.41 -8.30
CA GLY A 219 -6.27 -4.59 -6.86
C GLY A 219 -6.77 -3.39 -6.08
N PHE A 220 -6.99 -3.61 -4.79
CA PHE A 220 -7.17 -2.55 -3.81
C PHE A 220 -6.42 -2.93 -2.54
N GLY A 221 -5.86 -1.93 -1.89
CA GLY A 221 -5.12 -2.10 -0.66
C GLY A 221 -5.46 -1.00 0.31
N HIS A 222 -5.53 -1.37 1.58
CA HIS A 222 -5.58 -0.42 2.68
C HIS A 222 -5.13 -1.11 3.98
N ASN A 223 -5.31 -0.42 5.11
CA ASN A 223 -5.12 -1.03 6.42
C ASN A 223 -6.10 -2.20 6.73
N TRP A 224 -7.24 -2.30 6.06
CA TRP A 224 -8.18 -3.44 6.18
C TRP A 224 -7.75 -4.68 5.38
N GLY A 225 -6.70 -4.55 4.55
CA GLY A 225 -6.08 -5.66 3.84
C GLY A 225 -5.93 -5.40 2.34
N GLN A 226 -6.06 -6.46 1.55
CA GLN A 226 -5.95 -6.39 0.09
C GLN A 226 -7.13 -7.11 -0.57
N GLU A 227 -7.60 -6.57 -1.68
CA GLU A 227 -8.52 -7.20 -2.61
C GLU A 227 -7.80 -7.36 -3.95
N VAL A 228 -7.74 -8.58 -4.47
CA VAL A 228 -7.04 -8.88 -5.73
C VAL A 228 -7.87 -9.86 -6.56
N GLY A 229 -7.70 -9.79 -7.88
CA GLY A 229 -8.27 -10.76 -8.81
C GLY A 229 -7.90 -12.19 -8.45
N ARG A 230 -8.89 -13.03 -8.20
CA ARG A 230 -8.66 -14.44 -7.84
C ARG A 230 -7.91 -15.16 -8.96
N GLU A 231 -8.33 -15.00 -10.22
CA GLU A 231 -7.69 -15.64 -11.36
C GLU A 231 -6.21 -15.28 -11.43
N TYR A 232 -5.93 -13.98 -11.36
CA TYR A 232 -4.57 -13.44 -11.36
C TYR A 232 -3.75 -14.02 -10.20
N PHE A 233 -4.27 -13.95 -8.97
CA PHE A 233 -3.57 -14.41 -7.78
C PHE A 233 -3.27 -15.91 -7.85
N MET A 234 -4.27 -16.72 -8.23
CA MET A 234 -4.15 -18.17 -8.34
C MET A 234 -3.17 -18.59 -9.44
N GLN A 235 -3.11 -17.86 -10.56
CA GLN A 235 -2.13 -18.10 -11.64
C GLN A 235 -0.69 -17.75 -11.22
N ASN A 236 -0.51 -16.86 -10.25
CA ASN A 236 0.79 -16.36 -9.80
C ASN A 236 1.27 -16.95 -8.48
N LEU A 237 0.65 -18.02 -7.97
CA LEU A 237 1.02 -18.63 -6.68
C LEU A 237 2.48 -19.16 -6.62
N ASP A 238 3.09 -19.45 -7.77
CA ASP A 238 4.50 -19.85 -7.88
C ASP A 238 5.44 -18.70 -8.29
N SER A 239 4.89 -17.54 -8.62
CA SER A 239 5.68 -16.39 -9.06
C SER A 239 6.53 -15.89 -7.90
N GLU A 240 7.79 -15.56 -8.18
CA GLU A 240 8.67 -14.97 -7.17
C GLU A 240 8.05 -13.67 -6.62
N ASN A 241 7.54 -12.82 -7.50
CA ASN A 241 6.87 -11.56 -7.16
C ASN A 241 5.43 -11.61 -7.69
N ILE A 242 4.45 -11.59 -6.77
CA ILE A 242 3.04 -11.43 -7.13
C ILE A 242 2.77 -9.93 -7.17
N HIS A 243 3.07 -9.32 -8.31
CA HIS A 243 3.18 -7.86 -8.49
C HIS A 243 2.03 -7.04 -7.88
N ILE A 244 0.78 -7.22 -8.35
CA ILE A 244 -0.38 -6.50 -7.82
C ILE A 244 -0.47 -6.65 -6.31
N LEU A 245 -0.32 -7.88 -5.79
CA LEU A 245 -0.37 -8.11 -4.35
C LEU A 245 0.75 -7.36 -3.60
N LEU A 246 1.96 -7.27 -4.14
CA LEU A 246 3.05 -6.52 -3.51
C LEU A 246 2.74 -5.03 -3.42
N HIS A 247 2.13 -4.46 -4.46
CA HIS A 247 1.63 -3.10 -4.46
C HIS A 247 0.55 -2.91 -3.39
N GLU A 248 -0.51 -3.72 -3.41
CA GLU A 248 -1.62 -3.60 -2.43
C GLU A 248 -1.17 -3.78 -0.98
N MET A 249 -0.17 -4.64 -0.74
CA MET A 249 0.42 -4.81 0.59
C MET A 249 1.10 -3.51 1.10
N GLY A 250 1.60 -2.65 0.21
CA GLY A 250 2.17 -1.36 0.57
C GLY A 250 1.15 -0.45 1.26
N HIS A 251 -0.08 -0.40 0.76
CA HIS A 251 -1.16 0.39 1.36
C HIS A 251 -1.57 -0.08 2.75
N THR A 252 -1.39 -1.36 3.07
CA THR A 252 -1.55 -1.84 4.46
C THR A 252 -0.61 -1.11 5.42
N PHE A 253 0.55 -0.67 4.95
CA PHE A 253 1.50 0.14 5.72
C PHE A 253 1.38 1.64 5.49
N ALA A 254 0.25 2.08 4.91
CA ALA A 254 -0.05 3.48 4.59
C ALA A 254 0.92 4.11 3.60
N LEU A 255 1.47 3.32 2.67
CA LEU A 255 2.18 3.86 1.53
C LEU A 255 1.18 4.33 0.48
N ASP A 256 1.44 5.49 -0.13
CA ASP A 256 0.55 6.10 -1.11
C ASP A 256 0.68 5.48 -2.49
N ASP A 257 -0.33 5.76 -3.30
CA ASP A 257 -0.28 5.67 -4.76
C ASP A 257 0.42 6.88 -5.39
N PHE A 258 1.01 6.67 -6.57
CA PHE A 258 1.81 7.68 -7.28
C PHE A 258 1.33 7.89 -8.73
N TYR A 259 0.03 8.04 -8.95
CA TYR A 259 -0.53 8.15 -10.32
C TYR A 259 -0.41 9.53 -10.95
N ASP A 260 -0.60 10.58 -10.14
CA ASP A 260 -0.68 11.97 -10.60
C ASP A 260 0.62 12.75 -10.37
N TRP A 261 1.56 12.15 -9.65
CA TRP A 261 2.87 12.72 -9.40
C TRP A 261 3.91 11.63 -9.12
N THR A 262 5.18 11.98 -9.31
CA THR A 262 6.30 11.13 -8.93
C THR A 262 7.35 11.97 -8.21
N PRO A 263 8.04 11.41 -7.21
CA PRO A 263 9.10 12.12 -6.52
C PRO A 263 10.32 12.29 -7.43
N THR A 264 11.05 13.39 -7.23
CA THR A 264 12.11 13.86 -8.13
C THR A 264 13.16 12.78 -8.38
N GLY A 265 13.34 12.43 -9.66
CA GLY A 265 14.37 11.49 -10.10
C GLY A 265 14.05 10.01 -9.88
N ILE A 266 12.88 9.68 -9.33
CA ILE A 266 12.45 8.30 -9.09
C ILE A 266 11.31 7.95 -10.03
N THR A 267 11.53 6.94 -10.87
CA THR A 267 10.58 6.55 -11.94
C THR A 267 10.26 5.05 -11.96
N LYS A 268 10.88 4.26 -11.07
CA LYS A 268 10.71 2.80 -11.00
C LYS A 268 10.66 2.36 -9.55
N PHE A 269 9.45 2.07 -9.05
CA PHE A 269 9.19 1.60 -7.71
C PHE A 269 7.79 0.99 -7.65
N ILE A 270 7.54 0.05 -6.74
CA ILE A 270 6.34 -0.80 -6.73
C ILE A 270 5.07 0.01 -6.49
N MET A 271 5.14 1.07 -5.67
CA MET A 271 4.00 1.93 -5.36
C MET A 271 3.63 2.89 -6.49
N LEU A 272 4.47 3.01 -7.51
CA LEU A 272 4.07 3.57 -8.81
C LEU A 272 3.59 2.40 -9.67
N ALA A 273 2.28 2.12 -9.65
CA ALA A 273 1.78 0.88 -10.24
C ALA A 273 2.27 0.69 -11.67
N GLY A 274 2.81 -0.49 -11.91
CA GLY A 274 3.33 -0.87 -13.21
C GLY A 274 4.74 -0.39 -13.57
N ALA A 275 5.35 0.49 -12.78
CA ALA A 275 6.71 0.97 -13.04
C ALA A 275 7.81 0.03 -12.53
N ALA A 276 7.49 -0.87 -11.59
CA ALA A 276 8.37 -1.93 -11.13
C ALA A 276 7.57 -3.21 -10.87
N MET A 277 8.18 -4.38 -11.05
CA MET A 277 7.55 -5.68 -10.81
C MET A 277 7.89 -6.27 -9.44
N GLU A 278 8.68 -5.55 -8.65
CA GLU A 278 9.16 -5.95 -7.33
C GLU A 278 9.40 -4.73 -6.43
N ILE A 279 9.47 -4.97 -5.12
CA ILE A 279 9.80 -3.95 -4.13
C ILE A 279 11.25 -3.49 -4.37
N THR A 280 11.40 -2.24 -4.77
CA THR A 280 12.70 -1.60 -5.06
C THR A 280 13.35 -1.03 -3.81
N ASP A 281 14.56 -0.48 -3.97
CA ASP A 281 15.23 0.21 -2.87
C ASP A 281 14.48 1.45 -2.39
N PHE A 282 13.84 2.17 -3.31
CA PHE A 282 13.05 3.34 -2.96
C PHE A 282 11.84 2.96 -2.11
N ASP A 283 11.09 1.92 -2.50
CA ASP A 283 9.96 1.40 -1.73
C ASP A 283 10.37 0.95 -0.33
N GLY A 284 11.50 0.26 -0.24
CA GLY A 284 12.07 -0.20 1.01
C GLY A 284 12.45 0.92 1.97
N TRP A 285 13.06 1.98 1.45
CA TRP A 285 13.41 3.16 2.25
C TRP A 285 12.19 4.01 2.61
N MET A 286 11.20 4.08 1.73
CA MET A 286 9.90 4.69 2.02
C MET A 286 9.21 3.94 3.16
N TYR A 287 9.12 2.62 3.08
CA TYR A 287 8.62 1.76 4.15
C TYR A 287 9.38 1.93 5.48
N ARG A 288 10.71 2.06 5.42
CA ARG A 288 11.55 2.37 6.60
C ARG A 288 11.26 3.75 7.19
N ASN A 289 10.90 4.74 6.37
CA ASN A 289 10.57 6.08 6.85
C ASN A 289 9.31 6.05 7.73
N TRP A 290 8.28 5.32 7.29
CA TRP A 290 7.03 5.13 8.05
C TRP A 290 7.31 4.41 9.38
N TRP A 291 8.09 3.33 9.36
CA TRP A 291 8.51 2.66 10.60
C TRP A 291 9.31 3.60 11.51
N TYR A 292 10.27 4.35 10.94
CA TYR A 292 11.10 5.27 11.69
C TYR A 292 10.25 6.26 12.47
N TYR A 293 9.33 6.95 11.79
CA TYR A 293 8.41 7.89 12.42
C TYR A 293 7.55 7.22 13.49
N LEU A 294 6.82 6.15 13.14
CA LEU A 294 5.89 5.48 14.05
C LEU A 294 6.57 4.89 15.28
N SER A 295 7.78 4.34 15.12
CA SER A 295 8.52 3.74 16.22
C SER A 295 9.00 4.75 17.25
N GLN A 296 9.32 5.99 16.83
CA GLN A 296 9.61 7.08 17.75
C GLN A 296 8.33 7.60 18.41
N LYS A 297 7.31 7.87 17.59
CA LYS A 297 6.00 8.39 18.02
C LYS A 297 5.37 7.50 19.10
N ASN A 298 5.36 6.19 18.86
CA ASN A 298 4.74 5.20 19.74
C ASN A 298 5.72 4.59 20.76
N ASN A 299 6.98 5.05 20.78
CA ASN A 299 8.03 4.54 21.64
C ASN A 299 8.24 3.01 21.51
N TRP A 300 8.09 2.46 20.30
CA TRP A 300 8.30 1.03 20.01
C TRP A 300 9.76 0.63 19.90
N GLY A 301 10.66 1.58 19.58
CA GLY A 301 12.08 1.30 19.33
C GLY A 301 12.99 1.29 20.57
N SER A 302 12.48 1.61 21.77
CA SER A 302 13.30 1.95 22.93
C SER A 302 13.66 0.76 23.85
N GLY A 303 14.51 -0.12 23.33
CA GLY A 303 15.61 -0.60 24.16
C GLY A 303 16.66 0.51 24.25
N LYS A 304 16.62 1.35 25.30
CA LYS A 304 17.43 2.57 25.49
C LYS A 304 18.82 2.55 24.83
N SER A 305 19.02 3.36 23.80
CA SER A 305 20.29 4.03 23.54
C SER A 305 20.03 5.38 22.88
N SER A 306 20.48 6.43 23.56
CA SER A 306 20.42 7.83 23.16
C SER A 306 21.35 8.10 21.98
N SER A 307 20.82 8.70 20.92
CA SER A 307 21.45 9.75 20.10
C SER A 307 20.46 10.21 19.04
N ASP A 308 20.01 11.45 19.16
CA ASP A 308 18.92 12.08 18.41
C ASP A 308 19.21 12.25 16.90
N ALA A 309 18.22 11.88 16.09
CA ALA A 309 17.88 12.55 14.84
C ALA A 309 16.35 12.67 14.82
N ALA A 310 15.81 13.88 14.79
CA ALA A 310 14.36 14.06 14.68
C ALA A 310 13.87 13.57 13.30
N PRO A 311 12.64 13.03 13.18
CA PRO A 311 11.99 12.88 11.87
C PRO A 311 11.90 14.25 11.19
N VAL A 312 11.89 14.27 9.85
CA VAL A 312 11.71 15.50 9.05
C VAL A 312 10.25 15.95 9.17
N SER A 313 9.87 16.52 10.31
CA SER A 313 8.57 17.19 10.46
C SER A 313 8.73 18.65 10.06
N SER A 314 7.83 19.16 9.23
CA SER A 314 7.70 20.59 9.00
C SER A 314 7.38 21.33 10.32
N GLU A 315 8.14 22.39 10.61
CA GLU A 315 8.11 23.11 11.88
C GLU A 315 6.72 23.72 12.18
N ALA A 316 6.20 23.45 13.38
CA ALA A 316 5.05 24.15 13.92
C ALA A 316 5.40 25.61 14.28
N LYS A 317 4.62 26.53 13.72
CA LYS A 317 4.60 27.97 13.98
C LYS A 317 4.54 28.30 15.49
N PRO A 318 5.34 29.26 16.01
CA PRO A 318 5.36 29.55 17.45
C PRO A 318 4.18 30.42 17.88
N ALA A 319 3.51 30.00 18.95
CA ALA A 319 2.63 30.85 19.75
C ALA A 319 3.46 31.71 20.72
N ALA A 320 3.14 33.00 20.74
CA ALA A 320 3.76 34.02 21.55
C ALA A 320 3.53 33.79 23.06
N ASN A 321 4.59 33.89 23.86
CA ASN A 321 4.48 34.60 25.14
C ASN A 321 5.83 35.15 25.64
N THR A 322 5.67 36.23 26.38
CA THR A 322 6.58 37.34 26.64
C THR A 322 7.66 37.12 27.71
N ALA A 323 8.80 37.79 27.48
CA ALA A 323 9.68 38.47 28.44
C ALA A 323 10.48 37.64 29.48
N ALA A 324 11.81 37.67 29.38
CA ALA A 324 12.65 38.53 30.24
C ALA A 324 14.14 38.46 29.86
N THR A 325 14.76 39.63 29.95
CA THR A 325 16.10 40.05 29.55
C THR A 325 17.22 39.60 30.51
N LYS A 326 18.34 39.09 29.97
CA LYS A 326 19.71 39.63 30.18
C LYS A 326 20.79 38.74 29.53
N ALA A 327 21.59 39.37 28.68
CA ALA A 327 22.99 39.01 28.36
C ALA A 327 23.88 40.20 28.80
N PRO A 328 25.22 40.22 28.64
CA PRO A 328 26.12 39.18 28.10
C PRO A 328 27.39 38.96 28.94
N THR A 329 28.20 37.95 28.61
CA THR A 329 29.66 38.04 28.77
C THR A 329 30.36 37.24 27.68
N GLU A 330 31.21 37.95 26.95
CA GLU A 330 32.11 37.48 25.90
C GLU A 330 33.18 36.54 26.48
N THR A 331 33.76 35.64 25.65
CA THR A 331 35.19 35.66 25.29
C THR A 331 35.61 34.40 24.50
N SER A 332 36.22 34.70 23.34
CA SER A 332 37.23 34.00 22.52
C SER A 332 37.10 32.53 22.08
N ALA A 333 37.04 32.38 20.75
CA ALA A 333 37.57 31.27 19.98
C ALA A 333 39.11 31.26 19.96
N PRO A 334 39.72 30.13 19.53
CA PRO A 334 40.81 30.22 18.57
C PRO A 334 40.63 29.28 17.36
N GLU A 335 41.10 29.78 16.21
CA GLU A 335 41.27 29.09 14.93
C GLU A 335 42.15 27.83 15.04
N PRO A 336 41.95 26.81 14.16
CA PRO A 336 42.97 25.80 13.91
C PRO A 336 43.93 26.23 12.80
N ALA A 337 45.22 26.08 13.12
CA ALA A 337 46.36 26.32 12.25
C ALA A 337 46.42 25.35 11.05
N THR A 338 46.77 25.91 9.90
CA THR A 338 47.08 25.22 8.66
C THR A 338 48.37 24.43 8.77
N THR A 339 48.33 23.13 8.45
CA THR A 339 49.54 22.30 8.28
C THR A 339 49.55 21.69 6.88
N LYS A 340 50.63 21.96 6.16
CA LYS A 340 50.92 21.51 4.79
C LYS A 340 51.18 20.01 4.77
N VAL A 341 50.54 19.28 3.86
CA VAL A 341 50.88 17.89 3.51
C VAL A 341 51.61 17.91 2.16
N PRO A 342 52.75 17.21 2.01
CA PRO A 342 53.49 17.15 0.76
C PRO A 342 52.91 16.12 -0.22
N THR A 343 53.11 16.47 -1.48
CA THR A 343 52.80 15.78 -2.72
C THR A 343 53.49 14.41 -2.85
N GLU A 344 52.72 13.37 -3.17
CA GLU A 344 53.20 12.20 -3.92
C GLU A 344 52.19 11.86 -5.02
N ALA A 345 52.66 11.90 -6.27
CA ALA A 345 52.07 11.20 -7.40
C ALA A 345 52.50 9.71 -7.33
N PRO A 346 51.72 8.77 -7.88
CA PRO A 346 52.17 8.25 -9.17
C PRO A 346 51.08 7.71 -10.11
N ALA A 347 51.53 7.53 -11.35
CA ALA A 347 51.15 6.52 -12.33
C ALA A 347 49.76 6.61 -12.99
N THR A 348 49.79 7.28 -14.15
CA THR A 348 48.94 7.06 -15.31
C THR A 348 49.02 5.61 -15.82
N GLU A 349 47.88 4.92 -15.86
CA GLU A 349 47.66 3.79 -16.78
C GLU A 349 46.77 4.25 -17.93
N ALA A 350 47.23 3.98 -19.16
CA ALA A 350 46.53 4.27 -20.40
C ALA A 350 45.41 3.24 -20.66
N PRO A 351 44.25 3.63 -21.20
CA PRO A 351 43.24 2.67 -21.59
C PRO A 351 43.64 2.00 -22.92
N ALA A 352 43.58 0.67 -22.96
CA ALA A 352 43.63 -0.10 -24.19
C ALA A 352 42.35 0.17 -24.99
N ALA A 353 42.53 0.64 -26.22
CA ALA A 353 41.46 0.86 -27.18
C ALA A 353 40.97 -0.50 -27.71
N GLU A 354 39.71 -0.83 -27.42
CA GLU A 354 39.00 -1.89 -28.13
C GLU A 354 38.31 -1.31 -29.35
N THR A 355 38.58 -1.94 -30.50
CA THR A 355 38.00 -1.65 -31.80
C THR A 355 36.51 -2.02 -31.84
N PRO A 356 35.60 -1.17 -32.35
CA PRO A 356 34.24 -1.60 -32.59
C PRO A 356 34.18 -2.51 -33.82
N VAL A 357 33.62 -3.71 -33.65
CA VAL A 357 33.19 -4.57 -34.75
C VAL A 357 31.91 -3.97 -35.33
N ALA A 358 31.97 -3.59 -36.60
CA ALA A 358 30.82 -3.11 -37.34
C ALA A 358 29.87 -4.29 -37.65
N GLU A 359 28.68 -4.29 -37.07
CA GLU A 359 27.59 -5.16 -37.50
C GLU A 359 26.83 -4.51 -38.66
N THR A 360 26.70 -5.25 -39.74
CA THR A 360 25.91 -4.93 -40.92
C THR A 360 24.41 -4.98 -40.59
N PRO A 361 23.60 -3.99 -40.99
CA PRO A 361 22.15 -4.08 -40.85
C PRO A 361 21.60 -5.11 -41.85
N VAL A 362 20.82 -6.08 -41.36
CA VAL A 362 19.96 -6.90 -42.21
C VAL A 362 18.65 -6.14 -42.37
N GLU A 363 18.41 -5.67 -43.59
CA GLU A 363 17.17 -5.01 -44.01
C GLU A 363 16.09 -6.08 -44.23
N GLU A 364 15.10 -6.17 -43.33
CA GLU A 364 13.90 -6.98 -43.56
C GLU A 364 12.87 -6.18 -44.35
N ALA A 365 12.33 -6.82 -45.39
CA ALA A 365 11.30 -6.28 -46.26
C ALA A 365 9.95 -6.13 -45.52
N PRO A 366 9.14 -5.11 -45.85
CA PRO A 366 7.82 -4.95 -45.25
C PRO A 366 6.85 -6.00 -45.79
N VAL A 367 6.14 -6.68 -44.89
CA VAL A 367 4.99 -7.52 -45.22
C VAL A 367 3.76 -6.61 -45.24
N GLU A 368 3.20 -6.38 -46.43
CA GLU A 368 1.89 -5.74 -46.59
C GLU A 368 0.79 -6.70 -46.11
N GLU A 369 0.12 -6.37 -45.01
CA GLU A 369 -1.17 -6.97 -44.66
C GLU A 369 -2.32 -6.18 -45.30
N THR A 370 -3.11 -6.89 -46.10
CA THR A 370 -4.39 -6.42 -46.64
C THR A 370 -5.43 -6.29 -45.52
N PRO A 371 -6.12 -5.15 -45.35
CA PRO A 371 -7.20 -5.06 -44.38
C PRO A 371 -8.46 -5.77 -44.91
N ALA A 372 -8.96 -6.73 -44.14
CA ALA A 372 -10.28 -7.29 -44.34
C ALA A 372 -11.33 -6.26 -43.92
N ALA A 373 -12.18 -5.86 -44.87
CA ALA A 373 -13.31 -4.98 -44.63
C ALA A 373 -14.41 -5.73 -43.85
N GLU A 374 -14.68 -5.32 -42.61
CA GLU A 374 -15.89 -5.71 -41.90
C GLU A 374 -17.05 -4.77 -42.24
N ALA A 375 -18.22 -5.37 -42.47
CA ALA A 375 -19.46 -4.68 -42.79
C ALA A 375 -20.05 -4.01 -41.53
N PRO A 376 -20.80 -2.89 -41.68
CA PRO A 376 -21.39 -2.21 -40.54
C PRO A 376 -22.59 -2.99 -40.00
N VAL A 377 -22.61 -3.27 -38.70
CA VAL A 377 -23.79 -3.76 -37.99
C VAL A 377 -24.57 -2.56 -37.46
N GLU A 378 -25.80 -2.43 -37.92
CA GLU A 378 -26.75 -1.39 -37.56
C GLU A 378 -27.34 -1.71 -36.16
N GLU A 379 -27.10 -0.87 -35.15
CA GLU A 379 -27.67 -1.03 -33.81
C GLU A 379 -29.14 -0.54 -33.76
N ALA A 380 -30.01 -1.42 -33.27
CA ALA A 380 -31.38 -1.09 -32.91
C ALA A 380 -31.43 -0.38 -31.54
N PRO A 381 -32.37 0.55 -31.31
CA PRO A 381 -32.45 1.29 -30.06
C PRO A 381 -33.01 0.41 -28.94
N VAL A 382 -32.30 0.35 -27.80
CA VAL A 382 -32.79 -0.27 -26.57
C VAL A 382 -33.53 0.79 -25.75
N GLU A 383 -34.83 0.57 -25.56
CA GLU A 383 -35.71 1.35 -24.69
C GLU A 383 -35.33 1.11 -23.22
N GLU A 384 -35.07 2.18 -22.46
CA GLU A 384 -34.88 2.10 -21.00
C GLU A 384 -36.20 1.78 -20.29
N ALA A 385 -36.21 0.68 -19.53
CA ALA A 385 -37.23 0.39 -18.52
C ALA A 385 -36.86 1.06 -17.17
N PRO A 386 -37.85 1.48 -16.36
CA PRO A 386 -37.60 2.34 -15.21
C PRO A 386 -36.98 1.58 -14.02
N SER A 387 -35.94 2.20 -13.44
CA SER A 387 -35.33 1.82 -12.17
C SER A 387 -36.30 2.01 -10.99
N THR A 388 -36.75 0.91 -10.40
CA THR A 388 -37.44 0.90 -9.11
C THR A 388 -36.43 1.10 -7.97
N GLY A 389 -36.42 2.30 -7.38
CA GLY A 389 -35.66 2.59 -6.17
C GLY A 389 -36.16 1.77 -4.99
N ASN A 390 -35.23 1.10 -4.29
CA ASN A 390 -35.51 0.43 -3.02
C ASN A 390 -34.81 1.19 -1.88
N SER A 391 -35.43 2.28 -1.43
CA SER A 391 -35.14 2.91 -0.15
C SER A 391 -35.69 2.01 0.96
N GLY A 392 -34.87 1.28 1.73
CA GLY A 392 -35.48 0.47 2.80
C GLY A 392 -34.64 -0.37 3.78
N SER A 393 -33.31 -0.39 3.76
CA SER A 393 -32.55 -1.07 4.82
C SER A 393 -31.44 -0.17 5.36
N GLU A 394 -31.19 -0.24 6.66
CA GLU A 394 -30.08 0.44 7.31
C GLU A 394 -28.79 -0.33 7.02
N ALA A 395 -27.70 0.37 6.67
CA ALA A 395 -26.37 -0.20 6.54
C ALA A 395 -25.89 -0.64 7.92
N THR A 396 -25.40 -1.87 8.04
CA THR A 396 -24.82 -2.38 9.29
C THR A 396 -23.57 -1.60 9.66
N ALA A 397 -23.08 -1.78 10.90
CA ALA A 397 -21.77 -1.27 11.28
C ALA A 397 -20.72 -1.71 10.23
N TRP A 398 -19.90 -0.76 9.82
CA TRP A 398 -18.86 -0.82 8.78
C TRP A 398 -19.37 -1.08 7.35
N GLY A 399 -20.68 -1.16 7.15
CA GLY A 399 -21.28 -1.19 5.81
C GLY A 399 -21.20 0.16 5.11
N GLN A 400 -21.19 0.13 3.78
CA GLN A 400 -21.29 1.35 2.99
C GLN A 400 -22.65 2.02 3.22
N CYS A 401 -22.62 3.30 3.56
CA CYS A 401 -23.78 4.08 3.94
C CYS A 401 -23.99 5.31 3.07
N GLY A 402 -23.20 5.45 2.01
CA GLY A 402 -23.19 6.63 1.18
C GLY A 402 -22.01 6.63 0.21
N GLY A 403 -21.98 7.67 -0.60
CA GLY A 403 -21.05 7.80 -1.70
C GLY A 403 -21.76 8.12 -3.02
N LYS A 404 -21.05 8.76 -3.93
CA LYS A 404 -21.51 9.09 -5.26
C LYS A 404 -21.73 7.79 -6.05
N ASN A 405 -22.91 7.68 -6.66
CA ASN A 405 -23.45 6.49 -7.33
C ASN A 405 -23.84 5.32 -6.39
N TRP A 406 -23.78 5.50 -5.07
CA TRP A 406 -24.31 4.53 -4.12
C TRP A 406 -25.84 4.51 -4.19
N THR A 407 -26.41 3.35 -4.54
CA THR A 407 -27.87 3.13 -4.61
C THR A 407 -28.38 2.29 -3.44
N GLY A 408 -27.48 1.88 -2.53
CA GLY A 408 -27.80 1.07 -1.36
C GLY A 408 -28.24 1.87 -0.14
N ALA A 409 -28.08 1.28 1.04
CA ALA A 409 -28.51 1.85 2.31
C ALA A 409 -27.81 3.18 2.62
N THR A 410 -28.56 4.27 2.84
CA THR A 410 -27.97 5.60 3.16
C THR A 410 -28.03 5.96 4.64
N LYS A 411 -28.62 5.08 5.45
CA LYS A 411 -28.78 5.26 6.89
C LYS A 411 -28.06 4.13 7.61
N CYS A 412 -27.31 4.45 8.64
CA CYS A 412 -26.60 3.45 9.45
C CYS A 412 -27.48 2.86 10.55
N ALA A 413 -27.22 1.60 10.89
CA ALA A 413 -27.82 0.90 12.01
C ALA A 413 -27.54 1.63 13.34
N SER A 414 -28.47 1.51 14.29
CA SER A 414 -28.37 2.14 15.60
C SER A 414 -27.01 1.87 16.28
N GLY A 415 -26.38 2.91 16.81
CA GLY A 415 -25.04 2.85 17.41
C GLY A 415 -23.90 3.20 16.47
N THR A 416 -24.17 3.39 15.17
CA THR A 416 -23.18 3.80 14.16
C THR A 416 -23.60 5.07 13.41
N LYS A 417 -22.63 5.79 12.85
CA LYS A 417 -22.80 7.03 12.09
C LYS A 417 -22.19 6.87 10.71
N CYS A 418 -22.90 7.34 9.69
CA CYS A 418 -22.37 7.39 8.35
C CYS A 418 -21.28 8.46 8.27
N THR A 419 -20.03 8.02 8.17
CA THR A 419 -18.86 8.89 8.05
C THR A 419 -18.38 8.86 6.61
N GLN A 420 -18.32 10.03 5.99
CA GLN A 420 -17.76 10.19 4.67
C GLN A 420 -16.24 9.99 4.74
N HIS A 421 -15.74 8.95 4.07
CA HIS A 421 -14.30 8.73 3.90
C HIS A 421 -13.80 9.40 2.62
N ASN A 422 -14.59 9.31 1.55
CA ASN A 422 -14.39 10.06 0.32
C ASN A 422 -15.74 10.29 -0.40
N ASP A 423 -15.74 10.95 -1.55
CA ASP A 423 -16.97 11.27 -2.29
C ASP A 423 -17.78 10.04 -2.73
N TYR A 424 -17.16 8.87 -2.89
CA TYR A 424 -17.75 7.64 -3.42
C TYR A 424 -17.99 6.57 -2.36
N TYR A 425 -17.41 6.71 -1.16
CA TYR A 425 -17.52 5.76 -0.07
C TYR A 425 -17.71 6.47 1.27
N HIS A 426 -18.90 6.32 1.83
CA HIS A 426 -19.20 6.66 3.22
C HIS A 426 -19.45 5.35 3.95
N GLN A 427 -18.98 5.23 5.18
CA GLN A 427 -19.06 3.99 5.94
C GLN A 427 -19.77 4.23 7.27
N CYS A 428 -20.59 3.27 7.70
CA CYS A 428 -21.14 3.28 9.06
C CYS A 428 -20.05 2.99 10.08
N VAL A 429 -19.58 3.99 10.80
CA VAL A 429 -18.60 3.79 11.88
C VAL A 429 -19.31 3.87 13.25
N PRO A 430 -18.99 3.03 14.24
CA PRO A 430 -19.50 3.18 15.60
C PRO A 430 -19.30 4.60 16.14
N ASN A 431 -20.30 5.11 16.87
CA ASN A 431 -20.25 6.45 17.47
C ASN A 431 -19.18 6.58 18.55
#